data_AF-A0AAE9AWX1-F1
#
_entry.id   AF-A0AAE9AWX1-F1
#
_cell.length_a   1.000
_cell.length_b   1.000
_cell.length_c   1.000
_cell.angle_alpha   90.00
_cell.angle_beta   90.00
_cell.angle_gamma   90.00
#
_symmetry.space_group_name_H-M   'P 1'
#
loop_
_entity.id
_entity.type
_entity.pdbx_description
1 polymer ?
#
loop_
_entity_poly.entity_id
_entity_poly.type
_entity_poly.pdbx_seq_one_letter_code
_entity_poly.pdbx_strand_id
1 'polypeptide(L)'
;MKAKKSALAVAPLALMMVVGVNTQAEAVTKHWSSKPYGVTFSNYSKPLQKCIVVTLTGKMEYLWWYKKPGSKEKWVEQIRLKDPQMAMSIKGKCGRNGAPKKLTDASLSQRYYDSACKTSTAVTVSLPFAVGVTPTQKCGRIKTAKWSTKYTNNSSSYVQFNSGRKATFKKTISAAPIAGRNQACVRTDAVYTAYEGSYSDSYAKTANICVKVY
;
A
#
# COMPACT_ATOMS: atom_id res chain seq x y z
N MET A 1 -65.76 51.55 -43.85
CA MET A 1 -64.89 50.67 -43.03
C MET A 1 -63.76 50.15 -43.93
N LYS A 2 -62.64 50.89 -44.03
CA LYS A 2 -61.30 50.54 -43.52
C LYS A 2 -60.84 49.09 -43.77
N ALA A 3 -59.90 48.95 -44.70
CA ALA A 3 -59.09 47.78 -44.99
C ALA A 3 -58.11 47.42 -43.86
N LYS A 4 -57.64 46.16 -43.81
CA LYS A 4 -56.23 45.82 -44.09
C LYS A 4 -55.95 44.32 -44.02
N LYS A 5 -55.19 43.86 -45.02
CA LYS A 5 -54.50 42.58 -45.14
C LYS A 5 -53.46 42.44 -44.01
N SER A 6 -53.32 41.25 -43.44
CA SER A 6 -52.15 40.87 -42.66
C SER A 6 -51.49 39.66 -43.29
N ALA A 7 -50.30 39.89 -43.82
CA ALA A 7 -49.38 38.87 -44.32
C ALA A 7 -48.77 38.13 -43.12
N LEU A 8 -48.85 36.80 -43.13
CA LEU A 8 -48.06 35.95 -42.25
C LEU A 8 -46.64 35.87 -42.83
N ALA A 9 -45.74 36.64 -42.22
CA ALA A 9 -44.32 36.59 -42.51
C ALA A 9 -43.73 35.24 -42.06
N VAL A 10 -43.21 34.47 -43.01
CA VAL A 10 -42.35 33.32 -42.75
C VAL A 10 -40.99 33.87 -42.32
N ALA A 11 -40.72 33.88 -41.01
CA ALA A 11 -39.39 34.21 -40.50
C ALA A 11 -38.47 32.99 -40.72
N PRO A 12 -37.32 33.14 -41.41
CA PRO A 12 -36.34 32.07 -41.48
C PRO A 12 -35.69 31.90 -40.11
N LEU A 13 -35.74 30.67 -39.58
CA LEU A 13 -34.96 30.23 -38.42
C LEU A 13 -33.48 30.47 -38.72
N ALA A 14 -32.93 31.54 -38.16
CA ALA A 14 -31.49 31.73 -38.09
C ALA A 14 -30.92 30.58 -37.26
N LEU A 15 -30.19 29.67 -37.91
CA LEU A 15 -29.27 28.76 -37.22
C LEU A 15 -28.29 29.61 -36.43
N MET A 16 -28.51 29.76 -35.13
CA MET A 16 -27.44 30.16 -34.23
C MET A 16 -26.40 29.04 -34.27
N MET A 17 -25.31 29.26 -34.99
CA MET A 17 -24.10 28.48 -34.79
C MET A 17 -23.67 28.71 -33.35
N VAL A 18 -24.05 27.78 -32.47
CA VAL A 18 -23.38 27.64 -31.18
C VAL A 18 -21.95 27.26 -31.54
N VAL A 19 -21.07 28.25 -31.54
CA VAL A 19 -19.63 28.04 -31.49
C VAL A 19 -19.43 27.35 -30.15
N GLY A 20 -19.48 26.01 -30.18
CA GLY A 20 -19.15 25.18 -29.05
C GLY A 20 -17.75 25.60 -28.65
N VAL A 21 -17.66 26.31 -27.53
CA VAL A 21 -16.42 26.46 -26.81
C VAL A 21 -16.07 25.02 -26.47
N ASN A 22 -15.20 24.41 -27.28
CA ASN A 22 -14.47 23.22 -26.89
C ASN A 22 -13.65 23.68 -25.69
N THR A 23 -14.26 23.67 -24.51
CA THR A 23 -13.55 23.52 -23.26
C THR A 23 -12.82 22.20 -23.44
N GLN A 24 -11.60 22.28 -23.96
CA GLN A 24 -10.65 21.20 -23.86
C GLN A 24 -10.62 20.91 -22.37
N ALA A 25 -11.27 19.81 -21.98
CA ALA A 25 -11.06 19.26 -20.66
C ALA A 25 -9.57 18.97 -20.64
N GLU A 26 -8.79 19.86 -20.02
CA GLU A 26 -7.36 19.68 -19.87
C GLU A 26 -7.19 18.34 -19.16
N ALA A 27 -6.83 17.33 -19.94
CA ALA A 27 -6.69 15.99 -19.45
C ALA A 27 -5.56 16.03 -18.43
N VAL A 28 -5.91 15.84 -17.16
CA VAL A 28 -4.95 15.82 -16.07
C VAL A 28 -3.91 14.74 -16.37
N THR A 29 -2.68 15.15 -16.68
CA THR A 29 -1.57 14.22 -16.92
C THR A 29 -1.19 13.54 -15.61
N LYS A 30 -1.24 12.21 -15.62
CA LYS A 30 -0.92 11.38 -14.46
C LYS A 30 0.46 10.75 -14.65
N HIS A 31 1.24 10.75 -13.58
CA HIS A 31 2.62 10.27 -13.54
C HIS A 31 2.76 9.16 -12.52
N TRP A 32 3.46 8.08 -12.88
CA TRP A 32 3.91 7.10 -11.90
C TRP A 32 5.27 7.50 -11.34
N SER A 33 5.45 7.32 -10.04
CA SER A 33 6.76 7.43 -9.40
C SER A 33 6.95 6.26 -8.44
N SER A 34 8.20 5.92 -8.16
CA SER A 34 8.55 4.75 -7.35
C SER A 34 9.62 5.13 -6.34
N LYS A 35 9.39 4.79 -5.06
CA LYS A 35 10.36 5.01 -3.98
C LYS A 35 10.58 3.72 -3.19
N PRO A 36 11.83 3.37 -2.86
CA PRO A 36 12.08 2.24 -1.98
C PRO A 36 11.57 2.54 -0.57
N TYR A 37 11.21 1.49 0.16
CA TYR A 37 10.93 1.58 1.58
C TYR A 37 11.64 0.45 2.33
N GLY A 38 11.87 0.69 3.62
CA GLY A 38 12.47 -0.28 4.53
C GLY A 38 12.03 0.00 5.97
N VAL A 39 11.61 -1.03 6.69
CA VAL A 39 11.40 -0.97 8.14
C VAL A 39 11.95 -2.24 8.78
N THR A 40 12.64 -2.07 9.91
CA THR A 40 13.28 -3.18 10.63
C THR A 40 12.75 -3.25 12.04
N PHE A 41 12.42 -4.47 12.48
CA PHE A 41 12.07 -4.81 13.85
C PHE A 41 13.12 -5.75 14.42
N SER A 42 13.35 -5.65 15.72
CA SER A 42 14.28 -6.52 16.44
C SER A 42 13.64 -6.95 17.75
N ASN A 43 13.64 -8.24 18.04
CA ASN A 43 13.09 -8.79 19.29
C ASN A 43 14.02 -9.88 19.82
N TYR A 44 14.38 -9.77 21.09
CA TYR A 44 15.09 -10.83 21.79
C TYR A 44 14.08 -11.83 22.34
N SER A 45 14.17 -13.07 21.88
CA SER A 45 13.41 -14.19 22.41
C SER A 45 14.14 -14.75 23.62
N LYS A 46 13.52 -14.62 24.79
CA LYS A 46 13.98 -15.27 26.02
C LYS A 46 13.98 -16.80 25.89
N PRO A 47 12.91 -17.48 25.42
CA PRO A 47 12.91 -18.94 25.34
C PRO A 47 13.92 -19.50 24.33
N LEU A 48 14.19 -18.78 23.23
CA LEU A 48 15.17 -19.21 22.22
C LEU A 48 16.58 -18.67 22.45
N GLN A 49 16.76 -17.79 23.45
CA GLN A 49 17.99 -17.04 23.73
C GLN A 49 18.63 -16.39 22.49
N LYS A 50 17.80 -15.92 21.55
CA LYS A 50 18.20 -15.39 20.25
C LYS A 50 17.50 -14.08 19.97
N CYS A 51 18.19 -13.22 19.24
CA CYS A 51 17.60 -12.05 18.64
C CYS A 51 17.08 -12.35 17.23
N ILE A 52 15.80 -12.09 17.05
CA ILE A 52 15.09 -12.21 15.78
C ILE A 52 14.98 -10.81 15.20
N VAL A 53 15.59 -10.59 14.03
CA VAL A 53 15.57 -9.33 13.31
C VAL A 53 14.77 -9.52 12.03
N VAL A 54 13.72 -8.74 11.85
CA VAL A 54 12.86 -8.79 10.67
C VAL A 54 12.92 -7.47 9.94
N THR A 55 13.19 -7.52 8.65
CA THR A 55 13.23 -6.37 7.75
C THR A 55 12.16 -6.53 6.69
N LEU A 56 11.27 -5.55 6.59
CA LEU A 56 10.34 -5.39 5.48
C LEU A 56 10.93 -4.40 4.48
N THR A 57 11.00 -4.77 3.21
CA THR A 57 11.51 -3.92 2.13
C THR A 57 10.61 -3.99 0.92
N GLY A 58 10.78 -3.06 -0.01
CA GLY A 58 10.12 -3.09 -1.31
C GLY A 58 10.13 -1.72 -1.97
N LYS A 59 9.29 -1.55 -3.00
CA LYS A 59 9.06 -0.27 -3.66
C LYS A 59 7.59 0.13 -3.56
N MET A 60 7.35 1.37 -3.15
CA MET A 60 6.04 1.99 -3.22
C MET A 60 5.95 2.78 -4.52
N GLU A 61 5.13 2.29 -5.45
CA GLU A 61 4.76 3.03 -6.65
C GLU A 61 3.51 3.86 -6.35
N TYR A 62 3.50 5.12 -6.77
CA TYR A 62 2.35 5.99 -6.60
C TYR A 62 2.04 6.75 -7.89
N LEU A 63 0.76 6.78 -8.23
CA LEU A 63 0.21 7.57 -9.33
C LEU A 63 -0.12 8.96 -8.81
N TRP A 64 0.46 9.99 -9.40
CA TRP A 64 0.24 11.37 -8.99
C TRP A 64 -0.05 12.29 -10.16
N TRP A 65 -0.67 13.43 -9.89
CA TRP A 65 -0.99 14.45 -10.88
C TRP A 65 -1.00 15.84 -10.24
N TYR A 66 -0.87 16.90 -11.04
CA TYR A 66 -0.96 18.27 -10.57
C TYR A 66 -2.41 18.73 -10.53
N LYS A 67 -2.86 19.26 -9.38
CA LYS A 67 -4.27 19.66 -9.17
C LYS A 67 -4.81 20.60 -10.25
N LYS A 68 -3.94 21.49 -10.73
CA LYS A 68 -4.18 22.46 -11.80
C LYS A 68 -2.90 22.56 -12.65
N PRO A 69 -3.00 22.86 -13.96
CA PRO A 69 -1.81 23.18 -14.76
C PRO A 69 -0.96 24.25 -14.08
N GLY A 70 0.36 24.07 -14.05
CA GLY A 70 1.30 24.99 -13.40
C GLY A 70 1.31 24.96 -11.86
N SER A 71 0.44 24.17 -11.21
CA SER A 71 0.47 24.01 -9.75
C SER A 71 1.68 23.19 -9.31
N LYS A 72 2.23 23.51 -8.12
CA LYS A 72 3.21 22.65 -7.43
C LYS A 72 2.54 21.58 -6.56
N GLU A 73 1.21 21.65 -6.41
CA GLU A 73 0.41 20.75 -5.57
C GLU A 73 0.17 19.41 -6.29
N LYS A 74 0.89 18.38 -5.84
CA LYS A 74 0.76 17.01 -6.34
C LYS A 74 -0.26 16.24 -5.53
N TRP A 75 -1.18 15.59 -6.22
CA TRP A 75 -2.19 14.71 -5.64
C TRP A 75 -1.84 13.27 -5.96
N VAL A 76 -1.91 12.38 -4.98
CA VAL A 76 -1.74 10.95 -5.20
C VAL A 76 -3.13 10.32 -5.39
N GLU A 77 -3.27 9.50 -6.41
CA GLU A 77 -4.54 8.82 -6.72
C GLU A 77 -4.50 7.34 -6.36
N GLN A 78 -3.33 6.72 -6.50
CA GLN A 78 -3.18 5.28 -6.36
C GLN A 78 -1.81 4.93 -5.80
N ILE A 79 -1.78 3.92 -4.92
CA ILE A 79 -0.54 3.31 -4.42
C ILE A 79 -0.49 1.84 -4.86
N ARG A 80 0.69 1.39 -5.27
CA ARG A 80 1.02 -0.02 -5.52
C ARG A 80 2.27 -0.40 -4.75
N LEU A 81 2.29 -1.60 -4.20
CA LEU A 81 3.52 -2.19 -3.66
C LEU A 81 4.10 -3.10 -4.74
N LYS A 82 5.33 -2.81 -5.13
CA LYS A 82 6.13 -3.61 -6.04
C LYS A 82 7.24 -4.29 -5.25
N ASP A 83 7.41 -5.58 -5.49
CA ASP A 83 8.41 -6.43 -4.84
C ASP A 83 8.50 -6.20 -3.31
N PRO A 84 7.36 -6.20 -2.57
CA PRO A 84 7.44 -6.25 -1.12
C PRO A 84 8.24 -7.49 -0.74
N GLN A 85 8.98 -7.47 0.36
CA GLN A 85 9.79 -8.59 0.83
C GLN A 85 9.88 -8.53 2.35
N MET A 86 9.80 -9.70 2.99
CA MET A 86 10.10 -9.85 4.40
C MET A 86 11.30 -10.76 4.56
N ALA A 87 12.37 -10.25 5.16
CA ALA A 87 13.56 -11.01 5.50
C ALA A 87 13.67 -11.14 7.02
N MET A 88 13.92 -12.34 7.51
CA MET A 88 14.22 -12.62 8.90
C MET A 88 15.66 -13.09 9.02
N SER A 89 16.40 -12.51 9.93
CA SER A 89 17.76 -12.91 10.29
C SER A 89 17.87 -13.14 11.78
N ILE A 90 18.66 -14.15 12.16
CA ILE A 90 18.71 -14.63 13.52
C ILE A 90 20.13 -14.46 14.06
N LYS A 91 20.23 -13.83 15.22
CA LYS A 91 21.49 -13.49 15.88
C LYS A 91 21.50 -13.98 17.32
N GLY A 92 22.68 -14.21 17.90
CA GLY A 92 22.79 -14.55 19.32
C GLY A 92 22.43 -13.39 20.27
N LYS A 93 22.57 -12.14 19.81
CA LYS A 93 22.19 -10.94 20.57
C LYS A 93 21.66 -9.86 19.62
N CYS A 94 20.83 -8.96 20.16
CA CYS A 94 20.35 -7.82 19.40
C CYS A 94 21.46 -6.78 19.22
N GLY A 95 21.39 -6.02 18.13
CA GLY A 95 22.41 -5.03 17.76
C GLY A 95 23.31 -5.46 16.60
N ARG A 96 24.31 -4.62 16.32
CA ARG A 96 25.16 -4.75 15.12
C ARG A 96 26.08 -5.98 15.17
N ASN A 97 26.56 -6.34 16.37
CA ASN A 97 27.63 -7.33 16.57
C ASN A 97 27.11 -8.71 17.03
N GLY A 98 25.85 -9.04 16.76
CA GLY A 98 25.32 -10.37 17.07
C GLY A 98 25.75 -11.41 16.03
N ALA A 99 26.44 -12.47 16.47
CA ALA A 99 26.81 -13.59 15.59
C ALA A 99 25.55 -14.30 15.06
N PRO A 100 25.52 -14.72 13.77
CA PRO A 100 24.40 -15.46 13.22
C PRO A 100 24.14 -16.75 14.00
N LYS A 101 22.87 -17.04 14.27
CA LYS A 101 22.42 -18.30 14.87
C LYS A 101 21.35 -18.91 13.99
N LYS A 102 21.23 -20.24 13.98
CA LYS A 102 20.23 -20.92 13.14
C LYS A 102 18.94 -21.19 13.90
N LEU A 103 17.84 -21.36 13.18
CA LEU A 103 16.59 -21.92 13.67
C LEU A 103 16.32 -23.25 12.98
N THR A 104 15.46 -24.07 13.57
CA THR A 104 14.98 -25.29 12.92
C THR A 104 13.98 -24.93 11.83
N ASP A 105 13.00 -24.11 12.18
CA ASP A 105 11.94 -23.66 11.27
C ASP A 105 11.64 -22.17 11.47
N ALA A 106 10.96 -21.59 10.49
CA ALA A 106 10.48 -20.22 10.54
C ALA A 106 9.11 -20.08 9.87
N SER A 107 8.28 -19.18 10.40
CA SER A 107 7.06 -18.73 9.72
C SER A 107 7.08 -17.22 9.59
N LEU A 108 6.79 -16.73 8.39
CA LEU A 108 6.84 -15.32 8.02
C LEU A 108 5.51 -14.95 7.36
N SER A 109 4.75 -14.04 7.95
CA SER A 109 3.57 -13.43 7.33
C SER A 109 3.62 -11.90 7.38
N GLN A 110 3.32 -11.25 6.25
CA GLN A 110 3.16 -9.80 6.18
C GLN A 110 1.81 -9.45 5.55
N ARG A 111 1.21 -8.35 6.02
CA ARG A 111 -0.06 -7.81 5.53
C ARG A 111 0.03 -6.32 5.37
N TYR A 112 -0.40 -5.81 4.22
CA TYR A 112 -0.45 -4.37 3.97
C TYR A 112 -1.90 -3.90 3.83
N TYR A 113 -2.16 -2.74 4.42
CA TYR A 113 -3.45 -2.09 4.49
C TYR A 113 -3.32 -0.62 4.11
N ASP A 114 -4.47 -0.01 3.86
CA ASP A 114 -4.60 1.44 3.84
C ASP A 114 -4.18 2.03 5.21
N SER A 115 -3.42 3.13 5.20
CA SER A 115 -2.93 3.79 6.41
C SER A 115 -4.04 4.47 7.23
N ALA A 116 -5.17 4.81 6.60
CA ALA A 116 -6.34 5.36 7.30
C ALA A 116 -7.06 4.31 8.17
N CYS A 117 -6.69 3.02 8.05
CA CYS A 117 -7.40 1.96 8.74
C CYS A 117 -6.91 1.69 10.15
N LYS A 118 -7.78 2.00 11.12
CA LYS A 118 -7.69 1.55 12.51
C LYS A 118 -8.23 0.12 12.60
N THR A 119 -7.44 -0.86 12.17
CA THR A 119 -7.79 -2.27 12.33
C THR A 119 -7.59 -2.71 13.78
N SER A 120 -8.70 -3.11 14.42
CA SER A 120 -8.72 -3.85 15.68
C SER A 120 -8.82 -5.35 15.38
N THR A 121 -7.76 -5.98 14.87
CA THR A 121 -7.83 -7.41 14.58
C THR A 121 -6.50 -8.09 14.87
N ALA A 122 -6.55 -9.02 15.82
CA ALA A 122 -5.57 -10.05 16.06
C ALA A 122 -5.17 -10.70 14.73
N VAL A 123 -3.88 -10.70 14.44
CA VAL A 123 -3.36 -11.24 13.19
C VAL A 123 -3.36 -12.78 13.28
N THR A 124 -4.46 -13.40 12.83
CA THR A 124 -4.55 -14.87 12.71
C THR A 124 -3.70 -15.36 11.53
N VAL A 125 -2.70 -16.19 11.81
CA VAL A 125 -1.83 -16.82 10.80
C VAL A 125 -2.64 -17.84 10.01
N SER A 126 -2.88 -17.62 8.71
CA SER A 126 -3.57 -18.61 7.87
C SER A 126 -3.09 -18.56 6.42
N LEU A 127 -2.44 -19.64 5.97
CA LEU A 127 -2.22 -20.10 4.58
C LEU A 127 -1.51 -19.16 3.54
N PRO A 128 -0.79 -19.74 2.56
CA PRO A 128 0.42 -19.14 1.98
C PRO A 128 0.21 -18.08 0.89
N PHE A 129 -1.01 -17.87 0.38
CA PHE A 129 -1.30 -16.80 -0.56
C PHE A 129 -2.78 -16.43 -0.50
N ALA A 130 -3.10 -15.17 -0.18
CA ALA A 130 -4.44 -14.64 -0.39
C ALA A 130 -4.35 -13.13 -0.58
N VAL A 131 -4.60 -12.65 -1.79
CA VAL A 131 -5.08 -11.27 -1.96
C VAL A 131 -6.54 -11.29 -1.54
N GLY A 132 -6.78 -11.18 -0.24
CA GLY A 132 -8.12 -11.23 0.35
C GLY A 132 -8.70 -9.83 0.51
N VAL A 133 -10.00 -9.70 0.32
CA VAL A 133 -10.77 -8.59 0.89
C VAL A 133 -11.17 -9.03 2.29
N THR A 134 -10.46 -8.55 3.31
CA THR A 134 -10.80 -8.90 4.71
C THR A 134 -11.73 -7.81 5.25
N PRO A 135 -13.00 -8.10 5.57
CA PRO A 135 -13.86 -7.13 6.22
C PRO A 135 -13.30 -6.84 7.62
N THR A 136 -13.01 -5.59 7.91
CA THR A 136 -12.63 -5.14 9.26
C THR A 136 -13.67 -4.15 9.75
N GLN A 137 -14.14 -4.32 10.99
CA GLN A 137 -15.33 -3.66 11.54
C GLN A 137 -15.30 -2.11 11.49
N LYS A 138 -14.12 -1.48 11.34
CA LYS A 138 -13.97 -0.02 11.24
C LYS A 138 -13.57 0.52 9.86
N CYS A 139 -13.44 -0.35 8.84
CA CYS A 139 -12.93 0.05 7.52
C CYS A 139 -13.60 -0.60 6.30
N GLY A 140 -14.64 -1.41 6.50
CA GLY A 140 -15.36 -2.05 5.40
C GLY A 140 -14.50 -3.06 4.62
N ARG A 141 -14.81 -3.24 3.33
CA ARG A 141 -14.10 -4.14 2.41
C ARG A 141 -12.75 -3.54 2.00
N ILE A 142 -11.71 -3.76 2.80
CA ILE A 142 -10.35 -3.31 2.46
C ILE A 142 -9.70 -4.32 1.52
N LYS A 143 -9.09 -3.85 0.43
CA LYS A 143 -8.10 -4.65 -0.31
C LYS A 143 -6.87 -4.87 0.57
N THR A 144 -6.63 -6.10 0.98
CA THR A 144 -5.42 -6.47 1.72
C THR A 144 -4.46 -7.21 0.81
N ALA A 145 -3.18 -6.99 1.00
CA ALA A 145 -2.14 -7.78 0.36
C ALA A 145 -1.42 -8.59 1.43
N LYS A 146 -1.56 -9.91 1.38
CA LYS A 146 -1.02 -10.83 2.37
C LYS A 146 -0.07 -11.81 1.70
N TRP A 147 1.07 -11.99 2.34
CA TRP A 147 2.06 -12.99 2.01
C TRP A 147 2.36 -13.82 3.24
N SER A 148 2.49 -15.14 3.09
CA SER A 148 2.81 -16.04 4.20
C SER A 148 3.66 -17.19 3.69
N THR A 149 4.76 -17.48 4.38
CA THR A 149 5.70 -18.55 4.02
C THR A 149 6.15 -19.28 5.28
N LYS A 150 6.19 -20.61 5.20
CA LYS A 150 6.78 -21.45 6.23
C LYS A 150 8.05 -22.08 5.66
N TYR A 151 9.09 -22.11 6.47
CA TYR A 151 10.39 -22.66 6.16
C TYR A 151 10.65 -23.81 7.11
N THR A 152 11.12 -24.93 6.55
CA THR A 152 11.49 -26.12 7.31
C THR A 152 12.94 -26.48 7.06
N ASN A 153 13.83 -25.50 7.25
CA ASN A 153 15.25 -25.65 6.98
C ASN A 153 16.11 -24.94 8.04
N ASN A 154 17.22 -25.59 8.38
CA ASN A 154 18.16 -25.15 9.39
C ASN A 154 19.02 -23.97 8.89
N SER A 155 18.54 -22.74 9.10
CA SER A 155 19.14 -21.52 8.53
C SER A 155 19.17 -20.38 9.56
N SER A 156 20.09 -19.43 9.36
CA SER A 156 20.15 -18.17 10.10
C SER A 156 19.44 -17.01 9.40
N SER A 157 18.98 -17.24 8.16
CA SER A 157 18.32 -16.25 7.32
C SER A 157 17.18 -16.88 6.52
N TYR A 158 16.06 -16.18 6.47
CA TYR A 158 14.84 -16.59 5.79
C TYR A 158 14.28 -15.40 5.01
N VAL A 159 14.05 -15.56 3.71
CA VAL A 159 13.55 -14.49 2.85
C VAL A 159 12.28 -14.93 2.17
N GLN A 160 11.19 -14.23 2.48
CA GLN A 160 9.89 -14.47 1.87
C GLN A 160 9.94 -14.17 0.37
N PHE A 161 9.72 -15.21 -0.42
CA PHE A 161 9.56 -15.09 -1.87
C PHE A 161 8.17 -14.54 -2.16
N ASN A 162 8.11 -13.48 -2.98
CA ASN A 162 6.87 -12.87 -3.41
C ASN A 162 6.71 -13.04 -4.91
N SER A 163 5.48 -13.33 -5.34
CA SER A 163 5.14 -13.73 -6.72
C SER A 163 5.36 -12.66 -7.80
N GLY A 164 6.04 -11.54 -7.49
CA GLY A 164 6.22 -10.38 -8.38
C GLY A 164 4.92 -9.61 -8.69
N ARG A 165 3.76 -10.12 -8.27
CA ARG A 165 2.46 -9.47 -8.49
C ARG A 165 2.36 -8.20 -7.65
N LYS A 166 2.13 -7.08 -8.33
CA LYS A 166 1.92 -5.77 -7.69
C LYS A 166 0.62 -5.77 -6.88
N ALA A 167 0.73 -5.50 -5.59
CA ALA A 167 -0.44 -5.26 -4.76
C ALA A 167 -0.97 -3.85 -5.03
N THR A 168 -2.21 -3.75 -5.50
CA THR A 168 -2.83 -2.49 -5.92
C THR A 168 -3.98 -2.11 -5.00
N PHE A 169 -3.91 -0.91 -4.43
CA PHE A 169 -4.94 -0.32 -3.60
C PHE A 169 -5.63 0.78 -4.43
N LYS A 170 -6.94 0.67 -4.69
CA LYS A 170 -7.72 1.66 -5.47
C LYS A 170 -8.82 2.27 -4.59
N LYS A 171 -8.91 3.61 -4.62
CA LYS A 171 -10.10 4.47 -4.40
C LYS A 171 -10.95 4.36 -3.11
N THR A 172 -10.33 4.05 -1.98
CA THR A 172 -10.81 4.49 -0.63
C THR A 172 -9.71 5.15 0.18
N ILE A 173 -8.58 5.43 -0.48
CA ILE A 173 -7.40 6.01 0.13
C ILE A 173 -7.67 7.51 0.30
N SER A 174 -7.49 8.02 1.51
CA SER A 174 -6.95 9.37 1.68
C SER A 174 -5.55 9.39 1.07
N ALA A 175 -5.49 9.33 -0.27
CA ALA A 175 -4.33 9.65 -1.08
C ALA A 175 -4.32 11.15 -1.42
N ALA A 176 -5.29 11.90 -0.86
CA ALA A 176 -4.99 13.27 -0.49
C ALA A 176 -3.70 13.20 0.34
N PRO A 177 -2.61 13.92 -0.05
CA PRO A 177 -1.51 14.13 0.89
C PRO A 177 -2.16 14.47 2.23
N ILE A 178 -1.75 13.79 3.32
CA ILE A 178 -2.21 14.16 4.66
C ILE A 178 -2.10 15.68 4.71
N ALA A 179 -3.19 16.42 4.94
CA ALA A 179 -3.17 17.87 4.76
C ALA A 179 -1.93 18.46 5.48
N GLY A 180 -0.99 19.04 4.72
CA GLY A 180 0.30 19.53 5.23
C GLY A 180 1.51 18.57 5.19
N ARG A 181 1.39 17.31 4.75
CA ARG A 181 2.49 16.34 4.62
C ARG A 181 2.45 15.64 3.27
N ASN A 182 3.55 15.77 2.53
CA ASN A 182 3.64 15.28 1.15
C ASN A 182 4.24 13.89 1.12
N GLN A 183 3.49 12.97 1.71
CA GLN A 183 3.89 11.59 1.88
C GLN A 183 2.74 10.67 1.49
N ALA A 184 3.08 9.53 0.88
CA ALA A 184 2.18 8.43 0.64
C ALA A 184 2.49 7.34 1.68
N CYS A 185 1.49 6.91 2.44
CA CYS A 185 1.69 5.97 3.53
C CYS A 185 0.81 4.72 3.38
N VAL A 186 1.35 3.57 3.76
CA VAL A 186 0.63 2.31 3.93
C VAL A 186 0.90 1.76 5.32
N ARG A 187 -0.10 1.12 5.94
CA ARG A 187 0.11 0.35 7.15
C ARG A 187 0.57 -1.05 6.79
N THR A 188 1.52 -1.59 7.53
CA THR A 188 1.95 -2.98 7.44
C THR A 188 1.87 -3.67 8.80
N ASP A 189 1.42 -4.91 8.81
CA ASP A 189 1.54 -5.81 9.95
C ASP A 189 2.47 -6.98 9.55
N ALA A 190 3.51 -7.22 10.32
CA ALA A 190 4.39 -8.37 10.22
C ALA A 190 4.13 -9.32 11.39
N VAL A 191 3.91 -10.59 11.08
CA VAL A 191 3.89 -11.68 12.05
C VAL A 191 4.96 -12.68 11.69
N TYR A 192 5.77 -13.04 12.67
CA TYR A 192 6.83 -14.01 12.47
C TYR A 192 6.93 -14.92 13.68
N THR A 193 7.18 -16.19 13.40
CA THR A 193 7.40 -17.23 14.41
C THR A 193 8.72 -17.91 14.14
N ALA A 194 9.53 -18.03 15.17
CA ALA A 194 10.80 -18.75 15.17
C ALA A 194 10.64 -20.06 15.92
N TYR A 195 11.25 -21.14 15.41
CA TYR A 195 11.21 -22.46 16.04
C TYR A 195 12.62 -23.01 16.22
N GLU A 196 12.88 -23.61 17.38
CA GLU A 196 14.09 -24.36 17.68
C GLU A 196 13.74 -25.64 18.43
N GLY A 197 13.75 -26.77 17.72
CA GLY A 197 13.22 -28.02 18.26
C GLY A 197 11.77 -27.86 18.71
N SER A 198 11.49 -28.13 19.99
CA SER A 198 10.17 -27.99 20.59
C SER A 198 9.82 -26.57 21.06
N TYR A 199 10.79 -25.65 21.09
CA TYR A 199 10.57 -24.28 21.52
C TYR A 199 10.15 -23.40 20.35
N SER A 200 9.25 -22.46 20.60
CA SER A 200 8.87 -21.45 19.63
C SER A 200 8.57 -20.11 20.28
N ASP A 201 8.68 -19.05 19.50
CA ASP A 201 8.30 -17.71 19.92
C ASP A 201 7.74 -16.91 18.74
N SER A 202 6.69 -16.14 19.00
CA SER A 202 5.89 -15.46 17.98
C SER A 202 5.75 -13.98 18.30
N TYR A 203 5.91 -13.15 17.27
CA TYR A 203 5.78 -11.70 17.39
C TYR A 203 4.85 -11.14 16.34
N ALA A 204 4.08 -10.13 16.71
CA ALA A 204 3.31 -9.29 15.82
C ALA A 204 3.81 -7.84 15.93
N LYS A 205 4.16 -7.23 14.80
CA LYS A 205 4.64 -5.85 14.70
C LYS A 205 3.83 -5.10 13.67
N THR A 206 3.49 -3.87 13.97
CA THR A 206 2.82 -2.95 13.05
C THR A 206 3.74 -1.77 12.79
N ALA A 207 3.78 -1.31 11.54
CA ALA A 207 4.40 -0.03 11.19
C ALA A 207 3.59 0.71 10.12
N ASN A 208 3.76 2.03 10.09
CA ASN A 208 3.33 2.86 8.97
C ASN A 208 4.56 3.14 8.09
N ILE A 209 4.52 2.68 6.85
CA ILE A 209 5.57 2.93 5.87
C ILE A 209 5.14 4.12 5.03
N CYS A 210 5.92 5.20 5.07
CA CYS A 210 5.65 6.42 4.34
C CYS A 210 6.81 6.73 3.38
N VAL A 211 6.48 7.13 2.14
CA VAL A 211 7.45 7.65 1.18
C VAL A 211 7.14 9.09 0.83
N LYS A 212 8.17 9.90 0.65
CA LYS A 212 8.05 11.29 0.23
C LYS A 212 7.64 11.38 -1.25
N VAL A 213 6.66 12.22 -1.55
CA VAL A 213 6.08 12.39 -2.89
C VAL A 213 6.77 13.52 -3.69
N TYR A 214 7.62 14.33 -3.03
CA TYR A 214 8.50 15.33 -3.65
C TYR A 214 9.94 15.28 -3.16
#